data_AF-A0A6N7IPG4-F1
#
_entry.id   AF-A0A6N7IPG4-F1
#
_cell.length_a   1.000
_cell.length_b   1.000
_cell.length_c   1.000
_cell.angle_alpha   90.00
_cell.angle_beta   90.00
_cell.angle_gamma   90.00
#
_symmetry.space_group_name_H-M   'P 1'
#
loop_
_entity.id
_entity.type
_entity.pdbx_description
1 polymer ?
#
loop_
_entity_poly.entity_id
_entity_poly.type
_entity_poly.pdbx_seq_one_letter_code
_entity_poly.pdbx_strand_id
1 'polypeptide(L)'
;MFDRLFYREKGLFLQSFHPATVLVYLLVLLILSLIYDHPLYLLALFLLLALLIREVDGLDAWEGFLKAGVFLMLVVMMVNPLVIRAGKTIIWHGPAVPFLGKLDISMEAVYFGAASSLRLLVIISIFCLYNLMINPDKILNLFSGVAGKSVLVMTLATRLFPTMVRDLQRIREVQQLRGVDFDTGNLWQRAKKYSGLYNVLLLSSLEGAMEIAESMQARAFGSGRRSVYSRNILRPRDFFCLGGSLLALLAAVWGLRYGYGRYSFYPEADFLIKDGTTLAVLFIVLFYLSVPLILSKGWKHCRFLKSKI
;
A
#
# COMPACT_ATOMS: atom_id res chain seq x y z
N MET A 1 -12.22 17.40 -4.41
CA MET A 1 -11.80 16.52 -3.30
C MET A 1 -11.09 15.25 -3.79
N PHE A 2 -11.51 14.66 -4.92
CA PHE A 2 -10.86 13.46 -5.51
C PHE A 2 -9.43 13.68 -6.04
N ASP A 3 -9.04 14.89 -6.43
CA ASP A 3 -7.68 15.18 -6.96
C ASP A 3 -6.55 14.98 -5.95
N ARG A 4 -6.86 14.87 -4.65
CA ARG A 4 -5.85 14.61 -3.60
C ARG A 4 -5.58 13.12 -3.37
N LEU A 5 -6.40 12.23 -3.93
CA LEU A 5 -6.25 10.77 -3.79
C LEU A 5 -5.47 10.14 -4.97
N PHE A 6 -5.21 10.91 -6.02
CA PHE A 6 -4.45 10.42 -7.17
C PHE A 6 -2.95 10.69 -7.00
N TYR A 7 -2.15 9.71 -7.40
CA TYR A 7 -0.69 9.81 -7.48
C TYR A 7 -0.29 11.09 -8.25
N ARG A 8 0.51 11.96 -7.61
CA ARG A 8 1.18 13.08 -8.29
C ARG A 8 2.61 12.69 -8.64
N GLU A 9 2.96 12.78 -9.92
CA GLU A 9 4.36 12.78 -10.33
C GLU A 9 5.03 14.05 -9.77
N LYS A 10 5.84 13.87 -8.73
CA LYS A 10 6.64 14.94 -8.13
C LYS A 10 8.10 14.90 -8.63
N GLY A 11 8.44 13.95 -9.51
CA GLY A 11 9.80 13.82 -10.07
C GLY A 11 10.84 13.41 -9.03
N LEU A 12 10.42 12.76 -7.95
CA LEU A 12 11.28 12.39 -6.82
C LEU A 12 12.17 11.18 -7.16
N PHE A 13 13.34 11.11 -6.52
CA PHE A 13 14.32 10.04 -6.75
C PHE A 13 13.70 8.64 -6.62
N LEU A 14 12.95 8.47 -5.54
CA LEU A 14 12.31 7.21 -5.15
C LEU A 14 11.17 6.82 -6.12
N GLN A 15 10.53 7.79 -6.79
CA GLN A 15 9.55 7.56 -7.87
C GLN A 15 10.19 7.17 -9.21
N SER A 16 11.52 7.31 -9.33
CA SER A 16 12.27 7.00 -10.55
C SER A 16 12.79 5.56 -10.61
N PHE A 17 12.66 4.79 -9.52
CA PHE A 17 13.01 3.37 -9.50
C PHE A 17 12.13 2.55 -10.42
N HIS A 18 12.64 1.39 -10.84
CA HIS A 18 11.84 0.45 -11.58
C HIS A 18 10.65 -0.03 -10.73
N PRO A 19 9.40 -0.06 -11.27
CA PRO A 19 8.20 -0.38 -10.49
C PRO A 19 8.28 -1.76 -9.81
N ALA A 20 8.91 -2.75 -10.47
CA ALA A 20 9.12 -4.07 -9.88
C ALA A 20 10.01 -4.03 -8.63
N THR A 21 11.06 -3.19 -8.64
CA THR A 21 11.99 -3.07 -7.51
C THR A 21 11.32 -2.45 -6.30
N VAL A 22 10.50 -1.41 -6.52
CA VAL A 22 9.72 -0.80 -5.44
C VAL A 22 8.70 -1.79 -4.89
N LEU A 23 8.03 -2.57 -5.74
CA LEU A 23 7.06 -3.58 -5.31
C LEU A 23 7.73 -4.66 -4.46
N VAL A 24 8.87 -5.20 -4.90
CA VAL A 24 9.65 -6.18 -4.13
C VAL A 24 10.09 -5.58 -2.80
N TYR A 25 10.61 -4.35 -2.79
CA TYR A 25 11.04 -3.69 -1.56
C TYR A 25 9.90 -3.50 -0.55
N LEU A 26 8.73 -3.02 -1.00
CA LEU A 26 7.55 -2.86 -0.16
C LEU A 26 7.00 -4.20 0.33
N LEU A 27 7.05 -5.23 -0.52
CA LEU A 27 6.65 -6.60 -0.16
C LEU A 27 7.57 -7.17 0.92
N VAL A 28 8.90 -6.96 0.81
CA VAL A 28 9.85 -7.34 1.85
C VAL A 28 9.56 -6.62 3.16
N LEU A 29 9.32 -5.30 3.13
CA LEU A 29 8.93 -4.53 4.32
C LEU A 29 7.64 -5.08 4.96
N LEU A 30 6.64 -5.43 4.14
CA LEU A 30 5.37 -5.99 4.61
C LEU A 30 5.59 -7.37 5.25
N ILE A 31 6.35 -8.26 4.60
CA ILE A 31 6.70 -9.57 5.16
C ILE A 31 7.44 -9.41 6.50
N LEU A 32 8.42 -8.52 6.58
CA LEU A 32 9.16 -8.28 7.83
C LEU A 32 8.23 -7.77 8.93
N SER A 33 7.30 -6.86 8.63
CA SER A 33 6.32 -6.36 9.60
C SER A 33 5.37 -7.44 10.12
N LEU A 34 5.09 -8.47 9.32
CA LEU A 34 4.22 -9.58 9.69
C LEU A 34 4.94 -10.66 10.50
N ILE A 35 6.21 -10.94 10.17
CA ILE A 35 6.96 -12.02 10.83
C ILE A 35 7.57 -11.58 12.16
N TYR A 36 7.93 -10.30 12.31
CA TYR A 36 8.46 -9.81 13.59
C TYR A 36 7.35 -9.54 14.60
N ASP A 37 7.43 -10.24 15.72
CA ASP A 37 6.58 -10.05 16.90
C ASP A 37 7.21 -9.06 17.91
N HIS A 38 8.50 -8.78 17.75
CA HIS A 38 9.25 -7.96 18.70
C HIS A 38 8.96 -6.45 18.54
N PRO A 39 8.54 -5.74 19.61
CA PRO A 39 8.14 -4.32 19.51
C PRO A 39 9.28 -3.40 19.06
N LEU A 40 10.54 -3.67 19.45
CA LEU A 40 11.70 -2.89 18.98
C LEU A 40 11.90 -2.98 17.45
N TYR A 41 11.70 -4.15 16.84
CA TYR A 41 11.82 -4.32 15.39
C TYR A 41 10.72 -3.53 14.66
N LEU A 42 9.48 -3.57 15.18
CA LEU A 42 8.37 -2.81 14.64
C LEU A 42 8.60 -1.29 14.76
N LEU A 43 9.12 -0.82 15.90
CA LEU A 43 9.44 0.58 16.10
C LEU A 43 10.57 1.03 15.16
N ALA A 44 11.62 0.22 15.01
CA ALA A 44 12.71 0.54 14.10
C ALA A 44 12.27 0.57 12.62
N LEU A 45 11.41 -0.37 12.20
CA LEU A 45 10.79 -0.35 10.88
C LEU A 45 9.92 0.89 10.69
N PHE A 46 9.16 1.28 11.71
CA PHE A 46 8.35 2.50 11.69
C PHE A 46 9.21 3.76 11.50
N LEU A 47 10.32 3.89 12.24
CA LEU A 47 11.25 5.00 12.09
C LEU A 47 11.89 5.03 10.70
N LEU A 48 12.28 3.87 10.16
CA LEU A 48 12.83 3.75 8.81
C LEU A 48 11.80 4.19 7.75
N LEU A 49 10.54 3.80 7.90
CA LEU A 49 9.45 4.25 7.04
C LEU A 49 9.21 5.76 7.13
N ALA A 50 9.23 6.32 8.34
CA ALA A 50 9.10 7.77 8.54
C ALA A 50 10.21 8.55 7.82
N LEU A 51 11.45 8.05 7.87
CA LEU A 51 12.58 8.63 7.14
C LEU A 51 12.42 8.52 5.62
N LEU A 52 11.94 7.38 5.10
CA LEU A 52 11.66 7.21 3.68
C LEU A 52 10.57 8.16 3.20
N ILE A 53 9.46 8.25 3.92
CA ILE A 53 8.31 9.11 3.58
C ILE A 53 8.74 10.58 3.57
N ARG A 54 9.62 10.98 4.52
CA ARG A 54 10.23 12.31 4.52
C ARG A 54 11.06 12.58 3.27
N GLU A 55 11.87 11.63 2.80
CA GLU A 55 12.66 11.79 1.56
C GLU A 55 11.81 11.85 0.29
N VAL A 56 10.56 11.35 0.32
CA VAL A 56 9.59 11.44 -0.78
C VAL A 56 8.74 12.72 -0.68
N ASP A 57 9.07 13.67 0.21
CA ASP A 57 8.26 14.88 0.45
C ASP A 57 6.75 14.55 0.58
N GLY A 58 6.47 13.43 1.26
CA GLY A 58 5.15 12.81 1.39
C GLY A 58 4.49 13.09 2.74
N LEU A 59 5.07 13.95 3.57
CA LEU A 59 4.64 14.19 4.95
C LEU A 59 3.16 14.63 5.03
N ASP A 60 2.71 15.50 4.12
CA ASP A 60 1.32 15.97 4.09
C ASP A 60 0.32 14.84 3.84
N ALA A 61 0.67 13.89 2.96
CA ALA A 61 -0.17 12.71 2.71
C ALA A 61 -0.13 11.78 3.92
N TRP A 62 1.05 11.57 4.50
CA TRP A 62 1.25 10.69 5.64
C TRP A 62 0.54 11.16 6.89
N GLU A 63 0.38 12.47 7.11
CA GLU A 63 -0.38 13.00 8.25
C GLU A 63 -1.84 12.50 8.25
N GLY A 64 -2.47 12.44 7.08
CA GLY A 64 -3.83 11.88 6.93
C GLY A 64 -3.88 10.39 7.26
N PHE A 65 -2.92 9.61 6.73
CA PHE A 65 -2.81 8.18 7.02
C PHE A 65 -2.45 7.91 8.49
N LEU A 66 -1.62 8.75 9.12
CA LEU A 66 -1.25 8.65 10.53
C LEU A 66 -2.43 8.97 11.44
N LYS A 67 -3.22 10.01 11.14
CA LYS A 67 -4.43 10.32 11.92
C LYS A 67 -5.40 9.13 11.94
N ALA A 68 -5.66 8.55 10.76
CA ALA A 68 -6.48 7.34 10.65
C ALA A 68 -5.84 6.12 11.33
N GLY A 69 -4.52 5.95 11.17
CA GLY A 69 -3.75 4.85 11.73
C GLY A 69 -3.67 4.89 13.25
N VAL A 70 -3.47 6.05 13.86
CA VAL A 70 -3.48 6.25 15.31
C VAL A 70 -4.87 6.05 15.88
N PHE A 71 -5.91 6.51 15.20
CA PHE A 71 -7.29 6.21 15.61
C PHE A 71 -7.54 4.69 15.64
N LEU A 72 -7.16 3.97 14.58
CA LEU A 72 -7.29 2.52 14.53
C LEU A 72 -6.39 1.82 15.57
N MET A 73 -5.18 2.34 15.82
CA MET A 73 -4.26 1.87 16.84
C MET A 73 -4.91 1.92 18.22
N LEU A 74 -5.56 3.05 18.58
CA LEU A 74 -6.27 3.21 19.84
C LEU A 74 -7.44 2.22 19.96
N VAL A 75 -8.21 2.04 18.89
CA VAL A 75 -9.30 1.05 18.86
C VAL A 75 -8.77 -0.36 19.09
N VAL A 76 -7.69 -0.76 18.40
CA VAL A 76 -7.10 -2.10 18.56
C VAL A 76 -6.49 -2.27 19.95
N MET A 77 -5.81 -1.26 20.48
CA MET A 77 -5.23 -1.30 21.82
C MET A 77 -6.30 -1.44 22.91
N MET A 78 -7.50 -0.89 22.69
CA MET A 78 -8.64 -1.02 23.60
C MET A 78 -9.38 -2.36 23.46
N VAL A 79 -9.57 -2.84 22.23
CA VAL A 79 -10.31 -4.08 21.96
C VAL A 79 -9.48 -5.33 22.25
N ASN A 80 -8.18 -5.31 21.99
CA ASN A 80 -7.33 -6.50 22.07
C ASN A 80 -7.30 -7.13 23.49
N PRO A 81 -7.13 -6.36 24.58
CA PRO A 81 -7.20 -6.89 25.94
C PRO A 81 -8.58 -7.44 26.34
N LEU A 82 -9.66 -7.03 25.67
CA LEU A 82 -11.02 -7.54 25.91
C LEU A 82 -11.26 -8.89 25.20
N VAL A 83 -10.50 -9.18 24.14
CA VAL A 83 -10.67 -10.37 23.31
C VAL A 83 -9.71 -11.48 23.72
N ILE A 84 -8.46 -11.15 24.07
CA ILE A 84 -7.42 -12.14 24.37
C ILE A 84 -7.34 -12.44 25.86
N ARG A 85 -7.48 -13.73 26.19
CA ARG A 85 -7.70 -14.24 27.56
C ARG A 85 -6.54 -15.08 28.10
N ALA A 86 -5.37 -15.02 27.45
CA ALA A 86 -4.32 -16.04 27.60
C ALA A 86 -3.16 -15.63 28.54
N GLY A 87 -3.32 -14.59 29.38
CA GLY A 87 -2.24 -14.11 30.25
C GLY A 87 -2.24 -14.70 31.66
N LYS A 88 -1.05 -14.89 32.22
CA LYS A 88 -0.81 -15.47 33.55
C LYS A 88 -0.93 -14.42 34.67
N THR A 89 -0.72 -13.13 34.36
CA THR A 89 -0.86 -12.02 35.32
C THR A 89 -2.14 -11.21 35.07
N ILE A 90 -3.23 -11.62 35.73
CA ILE A 90 -4.54 -10.96 35.63
C ILE A 90 -4.54 -9.73 36.54
N ILE A 91 -4.80 -8.55 35.97
CA ILE A 91 -4.83 -7.27 36.70
C ILE A 91 -6.24 -6.99 37.24
N TRP A 92 -7.27 -7.41 36.49
CA TRP A 92 -8.65 -7.13 36.81
C TRP A 92 -9.57 -8.29 36.40
N HIS A 93 -10.41 -8.72 37.34
CA HIS A 93 -11.50 -9.65 37.10
C HIS A 93 -12.79 -8.88 36.82
N GLY A 94 -13.29 -8.96 35.59
CA GLY A 94 -14.57 -8.37 35.22
C GLY A 94 -15.78 -9.28 35.47
N PRO A 95 -17.00 -8.71 35.48
CA PRO A 95 -18.23 -9.46 35.69
C PRO A 95 -18.41 -10.55 34.61
N ALA A 96 -18.85 -11.73 35.04
CA ALA A 96 -19.09 -12.85 34.14
C ALA A 96 -20.30 -12.55 33.24
N VAL A 97 -20.06 -12.40 31.94
CA VAL A 97 -21.12 -12.16 30.96
C VAL A 97 -21.67 -13.51 30.48
N PRO A 98 -22.99 -13.74 30.45
CA PRO A 98 -23.60 -15.07 30.26
C PRO A 98 -23.21 -15.83 28.98
N PHE A 99 -22.71 -15.14 27.94
CA PHE A 99 -22.28 -15.74 26.67
C PHE A 99 -20.77 -15.65 26.40
N LEU A 100 -20.02 -14.84 27.17
CA LEU A 100 -18.59 -14.61 26.93
C LEU A 100 -17.68 -15.11 28.06
N GLY A 101 -18.17 -15.49 29.25
CA GLY A 101 -17.32 -15.89 30.37
C GLY A 101 -16.75 -14.69 31.16
N LYS A 102 -15.76 -14.94 32.05
CA LYS A 102 -15.14 -13.89 32.89
C LYS A 102 -14.23 -13.00 32.03
N LEU A 103 -14.37 -11.68 32.21
CA LEU A 103 -13.57 -10.69 31.49
C LEU A 103 -12.29 -10.41 32.27
N ASP A 104 -11.28 -11.27 32.11
CA ASP A 104 -9.99 -11.13 32.79
C ASP A 104 -9.01 -10.35 31.90
N ILE A 105 -8.61 -9.15 32.34
CA ILE A 105 -7.64 -8.31 31.62
C ILE A 105 -6.25 -8.63 32.18
N SER A 106 -5.36 -9.13 31.32
CA SER A 106 -3.97 -9.45 31.69
C SER A 106 -2.97 -8.42 31.17
N MET A 107 -1.84 -8.23 31.88
CA MET A 107 -0.77 -7.32 31.42
C MET A 107 -0.22 -7.74 30.06
N GLU A 108 -0.10 -9.04 29.82
CA GLU A 108 0.40 -9.59 28.56
C GLU A 108 -0.52 -9.25 27.38
N ALA A 109 -1.84 -9.21 27.61
CA ALA A 109 -2.81 -8.83 26.58
C ALA A 109 -2.72 -7.34 26.22
N VAL A 110 -2.38 -6.48 27.19
CA VAL A 110 -2.10 -5.05 26.95
C VAL A 110 -0.81 -4.88 26.13
N TYR A 111 0.28 -5.58 26.50
CA TYR A 111 1.53 -5.52 25.73
C TYR A 111 1.37 -6.06 24.31
N PHE A 112 0.68 -7.18 24.15
CA PHE A 112 0.35 -7.73 22.83
C PHE A 112 -0.55 -6.79 22.02
N GLY A 113 -1.53 -6.15 22.67
CA GLY A 113 -2.37 -5.13 22.07
C GLY A 113 -1.57 -3.93 21.58
N ALA A 114 -0.65 -3.42 22.40
CA ALA A 114 0.25 -2.34 22.04
C ALA A 114 1.15 -2.71 20.85
N ALA A 115 1.81 -3.87 20.87
CA ALA A 115 2.66 -4.34 19.78
C ALA A 115 1.87 -4.57 18.48
N SER A 116 0.68 -5.16 18.57
CA SER A 116 -0.21 -5.39 17.42
C SER A 116 -0.71 -4.09 16.82
N SER A 117 -1.02 -3.09 17.66
CA SER A 117 -1.46 -1.77 17.23
C SER A 117 -0.32 -1.01 16.52
N LEU A 118 0.93 -1.13 17.01
CA LEU A 118 2.12 -0.60 16.34
C LEU A 118 2.35 -1.28 14.98
N ARG A 119 2.17 -2.60 14.89
CA ARG A 119 2.25 -3.34 13.62
C ARG A 119 1.26 -2.79 12.59
N LEU A 120 0.01 -2.53 12.99
CA LEU A 120 -0.98 -1.93 12.10
C LEU A 120 -0.54 -0.56 11.58
N LEU A 121 0.04 0.27 12.45
CA LEU A 121 0.55 1.58 12.09
C LEU A 121 1.71 1.49 11.06
N VAL A 122 2.61 0.50 11.24
CA VAL A 122 3.66 0.18 10.25
C VAL A 122 3.04 -0.21 8.91
N ILE A 123 2.06 -1.11 8.88
CA ILE A 123 1.40 -1.57 7.64
C ILE A 123 0.71 -0.43 6.92
N ILE A 124 0.00 0.44 7.64
CA ILE A 124 -0.64 1.64 7.07
C ILE A 124 0.41 2.58 6.47
N SER A 125 1.55 2.74 7.12
CA SER A 125 2.66 3.57 6.62
C SER A 125 3.31 2.97 5.37
N ILE A 126 3.44 1.63 5.28
CA ILE A 126 3.88 0.93 4.06
C ILE A 126 2.90 1.20 2.91
N PHE A 127 1.60 1.15 3.19
CA PHE A 127 0.58 1.44 2.18
C PHE A 127 0.60 2.90 1.72
N CYS A 128 0.86 3.84 2.63
CA CYS A 128 1.09 5.25 2.26
C CYS A 128 2.30 5.38 1.32
N LEU A 129 3.43 4.74 1.66
CA LEU A 129 4.63 4.74 0.82
C LEU A 129 4.38 4.10 -0.56
N TYR A 130 3.60 3.03 -0.63
CA TYR A 130 3.17 2.41 -1.88
C TYR A 130 2.44 3.40 -2.80
N ASN A 131 1.44 4.11 -2.27
CA ASN A 131 0.66 5.09 -3.04
C ASN A 131 1.52 6.28 -3.49
N LEU A 132 2.55 6.64 -2.72
CA LEU A 132 3.46 7.74 -3.06
C LEU A 132 4.54 7.36 -4.08
N MET A 133 5.01 6.11 -4.08
CA MET A 133 6.12 5.66 -4.92
C MET A 133 5.68 5.06 -6.26
N ILE A 134 4.51 4.41 -6.31
CA ILE A 134 4.13 3.63 -7.50
C ILE A 134 2.98 4.28 -8.26
N ASN A 135 3.21 4.54 -9.55
CA ASN A 135 2.16 4.89 -10.49
C ASN A 135 1.42 3.61 -10.96
N PRO A 136 0.08 3.55 -10.87
CA PRO A 136 -0.70 2.38 -11.30
C PRO A 136 -0.45 1.98 -12.76
N ASP A 137 -0.25 2.93 -13.67
CA ASP A 137 0.02 2.65 -15.10
C ASP A 137 1.35 1.91 -15.30
N LYS A 138 2.36 2.22 -14.46
CA LYS A 138 3.66 1.54 -14.48
C LYS A 138 3.55 0.10 -13.98
N ILE A 139 2.66 -0.19 -13.03
CA ILE A 139 2.37 -1.56 -12.59
C ILE A 139 1.71 -2.34 -13.72
N LEU A 140 0.67 -1.77 -14.34
CA LEU A 140 -0.03 -2.43 -15.45
C LEU A 140 0.96 -2.78 -16.57
N ASN A 141 1.84 -1.85 -16.93
CA ASN A 141 2.88 -2.10 -17.93
C ASN A 141 3.89 -3.20 -17.53
N LEU A 142 4.16 -3.41 -16.24
CA LEU A 142 5.04 -4.50 -15.79
C LEU A 142 4.44 -5.88 -16.11
N PHE A 143 3.13 -6.04 -15.96
CA PHE A 143 2.44 -7.29 -16.25
C PHE A 143 2.18 -7.52 -17.75
N SER A 144 2.52 -6.55 -18.61
CA SER A 144 2.25 -6.62 -20.06
C SER A 144 2.98 -7.76 -20.76
N GLY A 145 4.14 -8.19 -20.24
CA GLY A 145 4.91 -9.31 -20.77
C GLY A 145 4.27 -10.67 -20.54
N VAL A 146 3.52 -10.85 -19.44
CA VAL A 146 2.87 -12.13 -19.07
C VAL A 146 1.43 -12.18 -19.56
N ALA A 147 0.71 -11.05 -19.50
CA ALA A 147 -0.72 -10.98 -19.77
C ALA A 147 -1.10 -9.84 -20.73
N GLY A 148 -0.42 -9.75 -21.88
CA GLY A 148 -0.51 -8.59 -22.79
C GLY A 148 -1.92 -8.19 -23.24
N LYS A 149 -2.83 -9.15 -23.46
CA LYS A 149 -4.24 -8.85 -23.79
C LYS A 149 -5.01 -8.28 -22.58
N SER A 150 -4.84 -8.86 -21.40
CA SER A 150 -5.51 -8.41 -20.18
C SER A 150 -5.00 -7.02 -19.75
N VAL A 151 -3.69 -6.78 -19.85
CA VAL A 151 -3.11 -5.47 -19.56
C VAL A 151 -3.63 -4.40 -20.51
N LEU A 152 -3.74 -4.71 -21.80
CA LEU A 152 -4.34 -3.78 -22.76
C LEU A 152 -5.76 -3.37 -22.34
N VAL A 153 -6.62 -4.33 -21.98
CA VAL A 153 -8.00 -4.05 -21.54
C VAL A 153 -7.98 -3.17 -20.28
N MET A 154 -7.09 -3.46 -19.33
CA MET A 154 -6.95 -2.62 -18.12
C MET A 154 -6.42 -1.21 -18.42
N THR A 155 -5.45 -1.05 -19.32
CA THR A 155 -4.94 0.26 -19.75
C THR A 155 -6.01 1.06 -20.49
N LEU A 156 -6.81 0.41 -21.32
CA LEU A 156 -7.97 1.04 -21.97
C LEU A 156 -9.01 1.46 -20.93
N ALA A 157 -9.37 0.58 -19.99
CA ALA A 157 -10.34 0.89 -18.94
C ALA A 157 -9.91 2.06 -18.06
N THR A 158 -8.65 2.07 -17.59
CA THR A 158 -8.09 3.17 -16.79
C THR A 158 -8.05 4.49 -17.55
N ARG A 159 -7.71 4.47 -18.84
CA ARG A 159 -7.75 5.66 -19.71
C ARG A 159 -9.17 6.16 -19.99
N LEU A 160 -10.14 5.27 -20.14
CA LEU A 160 -11.53 5.60 -20.43
C LEU A 160 -12.29 6.07 -19.19
N PHE A 161 -11.87 5.67 -17.99
CA PHE A 161 -12.55 6.03 -16.75
C PHE A 161 -12.74 7.56 -16.53
N PRO A 162 -11.70 8.42 -16.69
CA PRO A 162 -11.89 9.87 -16.59
C PRO A 162 -12.83 10.44 -17.65
N THR A 163 -12.86 9.84 -18.84
CA THR A 163 -13.77 10.25 -19.91
C THR A 163 -15.21 9.86 -19.57
N MET A 164 -15.44 8.64 -19.10
CA MET A 164 -16.76 8.19 -18.63
C MET A 164 -17.30 9.07 -17.50
N VAL A 165 -16.46 9.51 -16.56
CA VAL A 165 -16.89 10.42 -15.48
C VAL A 165 -17.32 11.79 -16.04
N ARG A 166 -16.62 12.32 -17.05
CA ARG A 166 -16.99 13.57 -17.72
C ARG A 166 -18.28 13.43 -18.53
N ASP A 167 -18.45 12.30 -19.22
CA ASP A 167 -19.66 12.02 -19.99
C ASP A 167 -20.87 11.82 -19.07
N LEU A 168 -20.69 11.13 -17.94
CA LEU A 168 -21.71 11.01 -16.89
C LEU A 168 -22.16 12.39 -16.39
N GLN A 169 -21.23 13.31 -16.13
CA GLN A 169 -21.55 14.68 -15.70
C GLN A 169 -22.30 15.45 -16.79
N ARG A 170 -21.83 15.40 -18.04
CA ARG A 170 -22.48 16.06 -19.17
C ARG A 170 -23.90 15.53 -19.39
N ILE A 171 -24.10 14.20 -19.37
CA ILE A 171 -25.41 13.57 -19.52
C ILE A 171 -26.33 13.97 -18.37
N ARG A 172 -25.81 14.02 -17.13
CA ARG A 172 -26.56 14.47 -15.96
C ARG A 172 -27.06 15.91 -16.15
N GLU A 173 -26.20 16.83 -16.57
CA GLU A 173 -26.55 18.23 -16.81
C GLU A 173 -27.62 18.37 -17.90
N VAL A 174 -27.47 17.64 -19.02
CA VAL A 174 -28.47 17.64 -20.11
C VAL A 174 -29.82 17.10 -19.62
N GLN A 175 -29.85 16.03 -18.83
CA GLN A 175 -31.11 15.50 -18.29
C GLN A 175 -31.75 16.47 -17.28
N GLN A 176 -30.95 17.17 -16.47
CA GLN A 176 -31.45 18.23 -15.59
C GLN A 176 -32.09 19.38 -16.37
N LEU A 177 -31.48 19.82 -17.48
CA LEU A 177 -32.07 20.84 -18.36
C LEU A 177 -33.37 20.38 -19.04
N ARG A 178 -33.54 19.07 -19.26
CA ARG A 178 -34.80 18.47 -19.75
C ARG A 178 -35.86 18.29 -18.66
N GLY A 179 -35.61 18.76 -17.43
CA GLY A 179 -36.54 18.72 -16.31
C GLY A 179 -36.43 17.47 -15.42
N VAL A 180 -35.39 16.65 -15.59
CA VAL A 180 -35.16 15.50 -14.70
C VAL A 180 -34.41 15.98 -13.46
N ASP A 181 -35.12 16.10 -12.35
CA ASP A 181 -34.51 16.41 -11.06
C ASP A 181 -34.08 15.12 -10.33
N PHE A 182 -32.77 14.92 -10.16
CA PHE A 182 -32.20 13.71 -9.54
C PHE A 182 -32.32 13.68 -8.02
N ASP A 183 -32.51 14.84 -7.38
CA ASP A 183 -32.45 14.98 -5.92
C ASP A 183 -33.83 14.89 -5.27
N THR A 184 -34.91 14.90 -6.04
CA THR A 184 -36.29 14.77 -5.53
C THR A 184 -36.85 13.34 -5.57
N GLY A 185 -37.65 13.00 -4.57
CA GLY A 185 -38.42 11.75 -4.47
C GLY A 185 -37.81 10.68 -3.55
N ASN A 186 -38.54 9.56 -3.41
CA ASN A 186 -38.10 8.39 -2.63
C ASN A 186 -36.91 7.67 -3.29
N LEU A 187 -36.16 6.87 -2.52
CA LEU A 187 -34.99 6.12 -3.01
C LEU A 187 -35.27 5.33 -4.31
N TRP A 188 -36.45 4.72 -4.43
CA TRP A 188 -36.85 3.98 -5.62
C TRP A 188 -37.09 4.88 -6.85
N GLN A 189 -37.70 6.05 -6.63
CA GLN A 189 -37.91 7.04 -7.70
C GLN A 189 -36.57 7.62 -8.17
N ARG A 190 -35.64 7.88 -7.24
CA ARG A 190 -34.27 8.30 -7.57
C ARG A 190 -33.56 7.23 -8.39
N ALA A 191 -33.61 5.96 -7.98
CA ALA A 191 -33.01 4.86 -8.72
C ALA A 191 -33.53 4.75 -10.17
N LYS A 192 -34.84 4.93 -10.38
CA LYS A 192 -35.46 4.94 -11.72
C LYS A 192 -35.01 6.13 -12.58
N LYS A 193 -34.75 7.30 -11.98
CA LYS A 193 -34.16 8.45 -12.70
C LYS A 193 -32.72 8.15 -13.12
N TYR A 194 -31.91 7.57 -12.22
CA TYR A 194 -30.54 7.17 -12.52
C TYR A 194 -30.43 6.05 -13.57
N SER A 195 -31.40 5.14 -13.65
CA SER A 195 -31.36 4.07 -14.66
C SER A 195 -31.40 4.61 -16.10
N GLY A 196 -32.15 5.69 -16.35
CA GLY A 196 -32.18 6.35 -17.67
C GLY A 196 -30.84 6.98 -18.02
N LEU A 197 -30.20 7.63 -17.05
CA LEU A 197 -28.86 8.21 -17.18
C LEU A 197 -27.80 7.13 -17.47
N TYR A 198 -27.83 6.00 -16.75
CA TYR A 198 -26.90 4.90 -17.02
C TYR A 198 -27.13 4.24 -18.37
N ASN A 199 -28.38 4.16 -18.85
CA ASN A 199 -28.68 3.59 -20.17
C ASN A 199 -28.03 4.44 -21.29
N VAL A 200 -28.18 5.76 -21.24
CA VAL A 200 -27.55 6.67 -22.22
C VAL A 200 -26.03 6.57 -22.17
N LEU A 201 -25.45 6.55 -20.97
CA LEU A 201 -24.01 6.39 -20.80
C LEU A 201 -23.52 5.05 -21.36
N LEU A 202 -24.27 3.97 -21.13
CA LEU A 202 -23.93 2.63 -21.61
C LEU A 202 -23.94 2.59 -23.13
N LEU A 203 -24.98 3.13 -23.78
CA LEU A 203 -25.06 3.21 -25.24
C LEU A 203 -23.88 4.00 -25.82
N SER A 204 -23.62 5.21 -25.30
CA SER A 204 -22.49 6.04 -25.74
C SER A 204 -21.13 5.37 -25.51
N SER A 205 -20.96 4.63 -24.41
CA SER A 205 -19.73 3.88 -24.13
C SER A 205 -19.55 2.70 -25.07
N LEU A 206 -20.65 2.07 -25.50
CA LEU A 206 -20.65 0.94 -26.44
C LEU A 206 -20.28 1.41 -27.85
N GLU A 207 -20.84 2.54 -28.29
CA GLU A 207 -20.45 3.23 -29.53
C GLU A 207 -18.97 3.58 -29.51
N GLY A 208 -18.49 4.25 -28.44
CA GLY A 208 -17.07 4.59 -28.30
C GLY A 208 -16.15 3.35 -28.27
N ALA A 209 -16.60 2.23 -27.70
CA ALA A 209 -15.84 0.98 -27.72
C ALA A 209 -15.73 0.41 -29.14
N MET A 210 -16.80 0.48 -29.95
CA MET A 210 -16.76 0.07 -31.37
C MET A 210 -15.82 0.96 -32.18
N GLU A 211 -15.87 2.28 -32.02
CA GLU A 211 -14.94 3.22 -32.69
C GLU A 211 -13.47 2.93 -32.33
N ILE A 212 -13.18 2.65 -31.05
CA ILE A 212 -11.83 2.27 -30.61
C ILE A 212 -11.41 0.96 -31.27
N ALA A 213 -12.29 -0.03 -31.35
CA ALA A 213 -12.00 -1.32 -31.98
C ALA A 213 -11.73 -1.18 -33.47
N GLU A 214 -12.54 -0.41 -34.20
CA GLU A 214 -12.34 -0.11 -35.62
C GLU A 214 -11.02 0.63 -35.86
N SER A 215 -10.71 1.64 -35.04
CA SER A 215 -9.43 2.37 -35.13
C SER A 215 -8.23 1.47 -34.86
N MET A 216 -8.35 0.55 -33.90
CA MET A 216 -7.31 -0.44 -33.61
C MET A 216 -7.11 -1.39 -34.80
N GLN A 217 -8.20 -1.87 -35.41
CA GLN A 217 -8.13 -2.73 -36.58
C GLN A 217 -7.51 -2.01 -37.79
N ALA A 218 -7.89 -0.75 -38.04
CA ALA A 218 -7.32 0.07 -39.10
C ALA A 218 -5.81 0.31 -38.92
N ARG A 219 -5.32 0.34 -37.67
CA ARG A 219 -3.88 0.41 -37.34
C ARG A 219 -3.19 -0.96 -37.32
N ALA A 220 -3.81 -1.99 -37.90
CA ALA A 220 -3.33 -3.36 -37.96
C ALA A 220 -3.04 -3.97 -36.58
N PHE A 221 -3.81 -3.61 -35.56
CA PHE A 221 -3.64 -4.15 -34.22
C PHE A 221 -3.91 -5.66 -34.19
N GLY A 222 -2.85 -6.47 -33.99
CA GLY A 222 -2.96 -7.93 -33.96
C GLY A 222 -2.44 -8.63 -35.22
N SER A 223 -1.92 -7.89 -36.21
CA SER A 223 -1.33 -8.45 -37.43
C SER A 223 0.02 -9.16 -37.25
N GLY A 224 0.64 -9.09 -36.07
CA GLY A 224 1.94 -9.73 -35.82
C GLY A 224 2.50 -9.50 -34.41
N ARG A 225 3.79 -9.83 -34.23
CA ARG A 225 4.53 -9.58 -32.99
C ARG A 225 4.57 -8.07 -32.71
N ARG A 226 4.19 -7.68 -31.49
CA ARG A 226 4.18 -6.29 -31.05
C ARG A 226 5.56 -5.86 -30.54
N SER A 227 5.94 -4.63 -30.86
CA SER A 227 7.02 -3.92 -30.18
C SER A 227 6.50 -3.19 -28.94
N VAL A 228 7.39 -2.91 -27.99
CA VAL A 228 7.07 -2.16 -26.76
C VAL A 228 7.70 -0.78 -26.87
N TYR A 229 6.87 0.26 -26.93
CA TYR A 229 7.33 1.65 -27.10
C TYR A 229 8.00 2.20 -25.83
N SER A 230 7.39 2.02 -24.66
CA SER A 230 7.96 2.45 -23.37
C SER A 230 8.49 1.24 -22.60
N ARG A 231 9.80 1.06 -22.60
CA ARG A 231 10.46 0.05 -21.77
C ARG A 231 11.02 0.72 -20.52
N ASN A 232 10.55 0.29 -19.36
CA ASN A 232 11.24 0.58 -18.10
C ASN A 232 12.46 -0.35 -18.03
N ILE A 233 13.64 0.22 -18.17
CA ILE A 233 14.91 -0.50 -18.10
C ILE A 233 15.34 -0.60 -16.63
N LEU A 234 15.77 -1.79 -16.21
CA LEU A 234 16.40 -1.98 -14.90
C LEU A 234 17.75 -1.26 -14.90
N ARG A 235 17.93 -0.33 -13.97
CA ARG A 235 19.17 0.42 -13.79
C ARG A 235 20.03 -0.24 -12.72
N PRO A 236 21.35 -0.03 -12.70
CA PRO A 236 22.23 -0.62 -11.67
C PRO A 236 21.80 -0.27 -10.23
N ARG A 237 21.22 0.92 -10.01
CA ARG A 237 20.59 1.32 -8.74
C ARG A 237 19.43 0.43 -8.29
N ASP A 238 18.66 -0.11 -9.24
CA ASP A 238 17.55 -1.02 -8.97
C ASP A 238 18.10 -2.36 -8.47
N PHE A 239 19.25 -2.79 -9.00
CA PHE A 239 19.94 -4.01 -8.56
C PHE A 239 20.47 -3.89 -7.12
N PHE A 240 21.05 -2.74 -6.75
CA PHE A 240 21.48 -2.49 -5.37
C PHE A 240 20.30 -2.51 -4.38
N CYS A 241 19.17 -1.90 -4.76
CA CYS A 241 17.95 -1.91 -3.94
C CYS A 241 17.38 -3.33 -3.79
N LEU A 242 17.30 -4.09 -4.89
CA LEU A 242 16.88 -5.49 -4.86
C LEU A 242 17.80 -6.35 -4.00
N GLY A 243 19.12 -6.25 -4.20
CA GLY A 243 20.12 -6.96 -3.42
C GLY A 243 20.03 -6.64 -1.93
N GLY A 244 19.90 -5.36 -1.57
CA GLY A 244 19.67 -4.93 -0.18
C GLY A 244 18.38 -5.53 0.40
N SER A 245 17.26 -5.49 -0.33
CA SER A 245 16.00 -6.06 0.12
C SER A 245 16.07 -7.59 0.32
N LEU A 246 16.77 -8.30 -0.56
CA LEU A 246 16.96 -9.75 -0.47
C LEU A 246 17.84 -10.11 0.73
N LEU A 247 18.95 -9.38 0.93
CA LEU A 247 19.83 -9.56 2.09
C LEU A 247 19.12 -9.25 3.41
N ALA A 248 18.27 -8.23 3.44
CA ALA A 248 17.43 -7.93 4.60
C ALA A 248 16.47 -9.10 4.93
N LEU A 249 15.84 -9.69 3.90
CA LEU A 249 14.97 -10.85 4.07
C LEU A 249 15.75 -12.06 4.56
N LEU A 250 16.91 -12.37 3.97
CA LEU A 250 17.76 -13.49 4.39
C LEU A 250 18.25 -13.32 5.82
N ALA A 251 18.72 -12.12 6.20
CA ALA A 251 19.13 -11.80 7.55
C ALA A 251 17.98 -11.95 8.56
N ALA A 252 16.77 -11.55 8.17
CA ALA A 252 15.58 -11.72 8.99
C ALA A 252 15.23 -13.19 9.19
N VAL A 253 15.15 -13.98 8.12
CA VAL A 253 14.86 -15.42 8.18
C VAL A 253 15.91 -16.16 9.00
N TRP A 254 17.19 -15.78 8.85
CA TRP A 254 18.27 -16.29 9.68
C TRP A 254 18.03 -15.96 11.16
N GLY A 255 17.78 -14.70 11.50
CA GLY A 255 17.47 -14.28 12.88
C GLY A 255 16.27 -15.01 13.49
N LEU A 256 15.22 -15.23 12.71
CA LEU A 256 14.02 -15.98 13.12
C LEU A 256 14.30 -17.45 13.38
N ARG A 257 15.17 -18.09 12.58
CA ARG A 257 15.56 -19.49 12.77
C ARG A 257 16.29 -19.73 14.09
N TYR A 258 17.02 -18.73 14.58
CA TYR A 258 17.69 -18.77 15.88
C TYR A 258 16.84 -18.21 17.03
N GLY A 259 15.57 -17.85 16.78
CA GLY A 259 14.64 -17.40 17.81
C GLY A 259 14.71 -15.90 18.14
N TYR A 260 15.62 -15.13 17.54
CA TYR A 260 15.86 -13.71 17.84
C TYR A 260 14.78 -12.74 17.32
N GLY A 261 13.76 -13.24 16.62
CA GLY A 261 12.63 -12.46 16.09
C GLY A 261 11.27 -12.80 16.70
N ARG A 262 11.18 -13.86 17.51
CA ARG A 262 9.94 -14.28 18.19
C ARG A 262 9.93 -13.68 19.58
N TYR A 263 9.00 -12.76 19.81
CA TYR A 263 8.69 -12.31 21.15
C TYR A 263 7.50 -13.13 21.65
N SER A 264 7.76 -14.05 22.57
CA SER A 264 6.69 -14.80 23.22
C SER A 264 5.99 -13.87 24.20
N PHE A 265 4.82 -13.36 23.81
CA PHE A 265 3.97 -12.55 24.68
C PHE A 265 3.31 -13.37 25.78
N TYR A 266 3.24 -14.70 25.63
CA TYR A 266 2.62 -15.63 26.56
C TYR A 266 3.59 -16.79 26.85
N PRO A 267 3.67 -17.30 28.10
CA PRO A 267 2.95 -16.92 29.32
C PRO A 267 3.63 -15.85 30.21
N GLU A 268 4.87 -15.45 29.91
CA GLU A 268 5.56 -14.31 30.54
C GLU A 268 6.17 -13.45 29.43
N ALA A 269 6.00 -12.12 29.53
CA ALA A 269 6.58 -11.18 28.58
C ALA A 269 8.11 -11.28 28.66
N ASP A 270 8.73 -11.76 27.58
CA ASP A 270 10.17 -11.96 27.54
C ASP A 270 10.93 -10.63 27.70
N PHE A 271 12.19 -10.66 28.13
CA PHE A 271 12.99 -9.43 28.22
C PHE A 271 13.15 -8.79 26.83
N LEU A 272 12.93 -7.47 26.74
CA LEU A 272 13.07 -6.68 25.50
C LEU A 272 14.45 -6.77 24.85
N ILE A 273 15.47 -7.18 25.61
CA ILE A 273 16.84 -7.41 25.14
C ILE A 273 17.38 -8.65 25.87
N LYS A 274 17.23 -9.83 25.27
CA LYS A 274 17.76 -11.08 25.84
C LYS A 274 19.25 -11.29 25.54
N ASP A 275 19.71 -10.89 24.35
CA ASP A 275 21.10 -11.07 23.88
C ASP A 275 21.55 -9.91 22.97
N GLY A 276 22.82 -9.52 23.01
CA GLY A 276 23.39 -8.51 22.09
C GLY A 276 23.33 -8.90 20.60
N THR A 277 23.11 -10.18 20.32
CA THR A 277 22.89 -10.72 18.97
C THR A 277 21.55 -10.31 18.37
N THR A 278 20.50 -10.09 19.17
CA THR A 278 19.20 -9.59 18.69
C THR A 278 19.34 -8.17 18.14
N LEU A 279 20.11 -7.33 18.82
CA LEU A 279 20.43 -5.97 18.39
C LEU A 279 21.31 -5.99 17.14
N ALA A 280 22.31 -6.88 17.07
CA ALA A 280 23.15 -7.02 15.88
C ALA A 280 22.34 -7.39 14.63
N VAL A 281 21.42 -8.36 14.74
CA VAL A 281 20.52 -8.73 13.62
C VAL A 281 19.59 -7.59 13.24
N LEU A 282 19.04 -6.86 14.22
CA LEU A 282 18.22 -5.67 13.97
C LEU A 282 19.00 -4.59 13.18
N PHE A 283 20.23 -4.29 13.60
CA PHE A 283 21.09 -3.34 12.90
C PHE A 283 21.42 -3.79 11.48
N ILE A 284 21.72 -5.07 11.27
CA ILE A 284 21.99 -5.64 9.95
C ILE A 284 20.77 -5.50 9.03
N VAL A 285 19.58 -5.84 9.51
CA VAL A 285 18.32 -5.74 8.74
C VAL A 285 17.99 -4.29 8.40
N LEU A 286 18.11 -3.37 9.36
CA LEU A 286 17.91 -1.93 9.12
C LEU A 286 18.93 -1.36 8.14
N PHE A 287 20.19 -1.76 8.25
CA PHE A 287 21.25 -1.31 7.36
C PHE A 287 20.91 -1.67 5.91
N TYR A 288 20.54 -2.92 5.65
CA TYR A 288 20.14 -3.36 4.32
C TYR A 288 18.84 -2.71 3.81
N LEU A 289 17.87 -2.46 4.71
CA LEU A 289 16.65 -1.73 4.35
C LEU A 289 16.87 -0.24 4.10
N SER A 290 17.94 0.35 4.64
CA SER A 290 18.29 1.77 4.46
C SER A 290 19.00 2.07 3.15
N VAL A 291 19.35 1.05 2.36
CA VAL A 291 20.01 1.17 1.04
C VAL A 291 19.31 2.17 0.09
N PRO A 292 17.97 2.19 -0.05
CA PRO A 292 17.28 3.18 -0.90
C PRO A 292 17.45 4.62 -0.40
N LEU A 293 17.57 4.81 0.92
CA LEU A 293 17.74 6.12 1.54
C LEU A 293 19.16 6.65 1.34
N ILE A 294 20.16 5.76 1.45
CA ILE A 294 21.56 6.06 1.14
C ILE A 294 21.71 6.44 -0.35
N LEU A 295 21.08 5.67 -1.24
CA LEU A 295 21.04 5.97 -2.68
C LEU A 295 20.36 7.32 -2.98
N SER A 296 19.30 7.68 -2.23
CA SER A 296 18.60 8.97 -2.37
C SER A 296 19.50 10.16 -2.01
N LYS A 297 20.21 10.08 -0.88
CA LYS A 297 21.19 11.10 -0.47
C LYS A 297 22.37 11.18 -1.45
N GLY A 298 22.84 10.03 -1.93
CA GLY A 298 23.88 9.93 -2.96
C GLY A 298 23.46 10.56 -4.29
N TRP A 299 22.18 10.48 -4.67
CA TRP A 299 21.66 11.12 -5.89
C TRP A 299 21.63 12.65 -5.84
N LYS A 300 21.41 13.23 -4.65
CA LYS A 300 21.50 14.69 -4.44
C LYS A 300 22.93 15.20 -4.64
N HIS A 301 23.96 14.37 -4.41
CA HIS A 301 25.37 14.77 -4.44
C HIS A 301 26.14 14.29 -5.70
N CYS A 302 25.81 13.13 -6.28
CA CYS A 302 26.55 12.54 -7.40
C CYS A 302 25.78 12.63 -8.72
N ARG A 303 26.28 13.45 -9.66
CA ARG A 303 25.76 13.59 -11.03
C ARG A 303 25.77 12.28 -11.86
N PHE A 304 26.64 11.32 -11.53
CA PHE A 304 26.72 10.02 -12.23
C PHE A 304 25.42 9.20 -12.10
N LEU A 305 24.71 9.30 -10.98
CA LEU A 305 23.41 8.64 -10.75
C LEU A 305 22.23 9.35 -11.45
N LYS A 306 22.46 10.55 -12.00
CA LYS A 306 21.51 11.31 -12.82
C LYS A 306 21.59 10.94 -14.30
N SER A 307 22.65 10.25 -14.71
CA SER A 307 22.88 9.88 -16.10
C SER A 307 21.79 8.94 -16.60
N LYS A 308 21.19 9.31 -17.73
CA LYS A 308 20.03 8.67 -18.37
C LYS A 308 20.47 7.63 -19.41
N ILE A 309 21.61 6.97 -19.15
CA ILE A 309 22.15 5.90 -20.00
C ILE A 309 21.45 4.59 -19.61
#